data_AF-A0A662HGF0-F1
#
_entry.id   AF-A0A662HGF0-F1
#
_cell.length_a   1.000
_cell.length_b   1.000
_cell.length_c   1.000
_cell.angle_alpha   90.00
_cell.angle_beta   90.00
_cell.angle_gamma   90.00
#
_symmetry.space_group_name_H-M   'P 1'
#
loop_
_entity.id
_entity.type
_entity.pdbx_description
1 polymer ?
#
loop_
_entity_poly.entity_id
_entity_poly.type
_entity_poly.pdbx_seq_one_letter_code
_entity_poly.pdbx_strand_id
1 'polypeptide(L)'
;MLTPKEVASSIGVSYWTVLRMIKRGELKALRTPGGHYRVPIYALEQQSVMFRQRRVYGKMTAVEKNIEAFRKYFTPDLARILEIIQSYQGLPTISDLARTLNVHISSIWYKIKRLRTGGFAFGADVDHYKLGLIKLLVFLDRVLSPSEIPSTFLRYYAPVVPKGLFLIYYLPLTYDIEDILKHLPKTYLEQYWIVEETYYSKPKYSMYYNFNEKQILFNWSLMERRFHEKLGKVMFIKPEAPSRVDLIDLLIVKELEKNPFISLREVQLKIRMHGINIKYSRVLRHFKNHLLNRGVIRGIKLRLIPLPSEYNTLFIARISGESTALFSLISTLLEHPAFTTANVSF
;
A
#
# COMPACT_ATOMS: atom_id res chain seq x y z
N MET A 1 26.92 28.32 11.37
CA MET A 1 27.31 27.16 10.54
C MET A 1 26.77 25.90 11.20
N LEU A 2 26.40 24.88 10.43
CA LEU A 2 25.83 23.63 10.95
C LEU A 2 26.85 22.49 10.93
N THR A 3 26.69 21.54 11.84
CA THR A 3 27.37 20.24 11.80
C THR A 3 26.74 19.33 10.74
N PRO A 4 27.46 18.34 10.19
CA PRO A 4 26.88 17.40 9.24
C PRO A 4 25.66 16.62 9.78
N LYS A 5 25.53 16.48 11.11
CA LYS A 5 24.37 15.84 11.77
C LYS A 5 23.14 16.74 11.78
N GLU A 6 23.32 18.03 12.05
CA GLU A 6 22.25 19.03 11.95
C GLU A 6 21.81 19.22 10.49
N VAL A 7 22.77 19.22 9.56
CA VAL A 7 22.49 19.23 8.12
C VAL A 7 21.67 18.00 7.70
N ALA A 8 22.07 16.81 8.14
CA ALA A 8 21.36 15.56 7.84
C ALA A 8 19.90 15.61 8.30
N SER A 9 19.68 16.15 9.50
CA SER A 9 18.34 16.35 10.07
C SER A 9 17.54 17.39 9.29
N SER A 10 18.16 18.50 8.90
CA SER A 10 17.54 19.59 8.15
C SER A 10 17.09 19.20 6.73
N ILE A 11 17.91 18.43 6.01
CA ILE A 11 17.60 18.03 4.62
C ILE A 11 16.98 16.63 4.52
N GLY A 12 16.76 15.94 5.65
CA GLY A 12 16.07 14.66 5.72
C GLY A 12 16.84 13.49 5.09
N VAL A 13 18.16 13.45 5.25
CA VAL A 13 19.04 12.37 4.76
C VAL A 13 19.92 11.81 5.87
N SER A 14 20.62 10.71 5.63
CA SER A 14 21.52 10.14 6.64
C SER A 14 22.79 11.00 6.81
N TYR A 15 23.38 10.98 8.01
CA TYR A 15 24.67 11.59 8.30
C TYR A 15 25.77 11.19 7.30
N TRP A 16 25.82 9.91 6.92
CA TRP A 16 26.78 9.38 5.95
C TRP A 16 26.57 9.94 4.54
N THR A 17 25.31 10.21 4.16
CA THR A 17 24.98 10.87 2.91
C THR A 17 25.58 12.27 2.88
N VAL A 18 25.45 13.04 3.96
CA VAL A 18 26.02 14.39 4.07
C VAL A 18 27.54 14.36 3.97
N LEU A 19 28.22 13.46 4.70
CA LEU A 19 29.69 13.33 4.59
C LEU A 19 30.15 12.96 3.18
N ARG A 20 29.40 12.10 2.48
CA ARG A 20 29.70 11.73 1.09
C ARG A 20 29.59 12.93 0.15
N MET A 21 28.57 13.76 0.34
CA MET A 21 28.36 14.97 -0.45
C MET A 21 29.48 15.99 -0.23
N ILE A 22 29.93 16.15 1.02
CA ILE A 22 31.08 17.01 1.34
C ILE A 22 32.35 16.50 0.65
N LYS A 23 32.61 15.19 0.73
CA LYS A 23 33.79 14.57 0.10
C LYS A 23 33.78 14.67 -1.43
N ARG A 24 32.60 14.67 -2.05
CA ARG A 24 32.43 14.82 -3.50
C ARG A 24 32.42 16.28 -3.98
N GLY A 25 32.55 17.24 -3.07
CA GLY A 25 32.43 18.66 -3.38
C GLY A 25 31.01 19.10 -3.75
N GLU A 26 30.01 18.22 -3.61
CA GLU A 26 28.61 18.53 -3.89
C GLU A 26 28.06 19.51 -2.86
N LEU A 27 28.46 19.37 -1.58
CA LEU A 27 28.09 20.26 -0.47
C LEU A 27 29.32 21.02 0.05
N LYS A 28 29.30 22.36 -0.08
CA LYS A 28 30.36 23.21 0.45
C LYS A 28 30.40 23.12 1.98
N ALA A 29 31.55 22.71 2.51
CA ALA A 29 31.82 22.66 3.94
C ALA A 29 33.23 23.17 4.23
N LEU A 30 33.40 23.82 5.38
CA LEU A 30 34.67 24.23 5.93
C LEU A 30 35.16 23.17 6.90
N ARG A 31 36.46 22.89 6.88
CA ARG A 31 37.09 22.01 7.85
C ARG A 31 37.68 22.86 8.98
N THR A 32 37.25 22.61 10.20
CA THR A 32 37.80 23.27 11.40
C THR A 32 39.22 22.79 11.66
N PRO A 33 40.05 23.55 12.42
CA PRO A 33 41.39 23.10 12.84
C PRO A 33 41.40 21.70 13.49
N GLY A 34 40.36 21.36 14.28
CA GLY A 34 40.16 20.03 14.88
C GLY A 34 39.67 18.95 13.91
N GLY A 35 39.70 19.18 12.59
CA GLY A 35 39.38 18.19 11.56
C GLY A 35 37.90 17.96 11.27
N HIS A 36 36.97 18.56 12.01
CA HIS A 36 35.52 18.44 11.79
C HIS A 36 35.01 19.31 10.65
N TYR A 37 33.95 18.86 9.97
CA TYR A 37 33.25 19.67 8.96
C TYR A 37 32.21 20.60 9.58
N ARG A 38 32.07 21.80 9.00
CA ARG A 38 31.03 22.79 9.27
C ARG A 38 30.45 23.31 7.96
N VAL A 39 29.14 23.26 7.82
CA VAL A 39 28.42 23.64 6.59
C VAL A 39 27.83 25.03 6.78
N PRO A 40 28.15 26.01 5.92
CA PRO A 40 27.51 27.32 5.95
C PRO A 40 26.01 27.22 5.65
N ILE A 41 25.18 28.04 6.32
CA ILE A 41 23.71 27.95 6.20
C ILE A 41 23.25 28.22 4.75
N TYR A 42 23.85 29.20 4.07
CA TYR A 42 23.53 29.52 2.66
C TYR A 42 23.80 28.34 1.71
N ALA A 43 24.72 27.43 2.04
CA ALA A 43 24.99 26.24 1.23
C ALA A 43 23.84 25.23 1.28
N LEU A 44 22.99 25.31 2.31
CA LEU A 44 21.81 24.46 2.49
C LEU A 44 20.59 25.02 1.77
N GLU A 45 20.43 26.33 1.70
CA GLU A 45 19.31 26.97 1.01
C GLU A 45 19.31 26.60 -0.48
N GLN A 46 20.46 26.72 -1.15
CA GLN A 46 20.64 26.31 -2.54
C GLN A 46 20.46 24.80 -2.76
N GLN A 47 20.92 23.98 -1.81
CA GLN A 47 20.79 22.53 -1.90
C GLN A 47 19.39 22.01 -1.59
N SER A 48 18.68 22.58 -0.63
CA SER A 48 17.35 22.13 -0.22
C SER A 48 16.34 22.21 -1.37
N VAL A 49 16.44 23.25 -2.21
CA VAL A 49 15.68 23.42 -3.45
C VAL A 49 16.08 22.38 -4.49
N MET A 50 17.39 22.21 -4.75
CA MET A 50 17.89 21.18 -5.68
C MET A 50 17.55 19.75 -5.25
N PHE A 51 17.56 19.42 -3.96
CA PHE A 51 17.22 18.09 -3.45
C PHE A 51 15.73 17.81 -3.56
N ARG A 52 14.88 18.80 -3.25
CA ARG A 52 13.44 18.69 -3.49
C ARG A 52 13.17 18.49 -4.98
N GLN A 53 13.79 19.28 -5.86
CA GLN A 53 13.66 19.13 -7.31
C GLN A 53 14.18 17.78 -7.81
N ARG A 54 15.39 17.34 -7.46
CA ARG A 54 15.94 16.03 -7.86
C ARG A 54 15.12 14.85 -7.33
N ARG A 55 14.56 14.95 -6.13
CA ARG A 55 13.72 13.89 -5.55
C ARG A 55 12.35 13.83 -6.22
N VAL A 56 11.78 14.97 -6.60
CA VAL A 56 10.54 15.05 -7.39
C VAL A 56 10.79 14.54 -8.82
N TYR A 57 11.84 15.00 -9.50
CA TYR A 57 12.24 14.52 -10.83
C TYR A 57 12.55 13.01 -10.82
N GLY A 58 13.26 12.52 -9.81
CA GLY A 58 13.54 11.09 -9.64
C GLY A 58 12.29 10.24 -9.40
N LYS A 59 11.25 10.81 -8.78
CA LYS A 59 9.94 10.15 -8.61
C LYS A 59 9.09 10.19 -9.88
N MET A 60 9.04 11.34 -10.57
CA MET A 60 8.32 11.48 -11.84
C MET A 60 8.87 10.51 -12.89
N THR A 61 10.20 10.45 -13.04
CA THR A 61 10.88 9.48 -13.92
C THR A 61 10.62 8.03 -13.52
N ALA A 62 10.40 7.72 -12.24
CA ALA A 62 10.05 6.37 -11.80
C ALA A 62 8.61 6.00 -12.16
N VAL A 63 7.66 6.93 -12.03
CA VAL A 63 6.26 6.74 -12.43
C VAL A 63 6.14 6.55 -13.94
N GLU A 64 6.79 7.41 -14.73
CA GLU A 64 6.84 7.32 -16.19
C GLU A 64 7.43 5.97 -16.65
N LYS A 65 8.56 5.55 -16.08
CA LYS A 65 9.15 4.24 -16.35
C LYS A 65 8.21 3.09 -16.00
N ASN A 66 7.43 3.23 -14.94
CA ASN A 66 6.48 2.20 -14.52
C ASN A 66 5.32 2.07 -15.52
N ILE A 67 4.80 3.21 -16.00
CA ILE A 67 3.75 3.26 -17.02
C ILE A 67 4.25 2.70 -18.34
N GLU A 68 5.47 3.07 -18.76
CA GLU A 68 6.09 2.55 -19.97
C GLU A 68 6.27 1.03 -19.87
N ALA A 69 6.77 0.54 -18.74
CA ALA A 69 6.93 -0.89 -18.50
C ALA A 69 5.59 -1.64 -18.54
N PHE A 70 4.53 -1.07 -17.96
CA PHE A 70 3.18 -1.63 -18.05
C PHE A 70 2.72 -1.72 -19.50
N ARG A 71 2.77 -0.60 -20.25
CA ARG A 71 2.40 -0.54 -21.68
C ARG A 71 3.24 -1.47 -22.56
N LYS A 72 4.48 -1.76 -22.18
CA LYS A 72 5.40 -2.63 -22.94
C LYS A 72 5.21 -4.11 -22.65
N TYR A 73 5.00 -4.48 -21.39
CA TYR A 73 5.09 -5.86 -20.95
C TYR A 73 3.75 -6.52 -20.65
N PHE A 74 2.69 -5.75 -20.42
CA PHE A 74 1.37 -6.26 -20.05
C PHE A 74 0.59 -6.74 -21.28
N THR A 75 0.26 -8.03 -21.30
CA THR A 75 -0.39 -8.73 -22.42
C THR A 75 -1.71 -9.36 -21.98
N PRO A 76 -2.60 -9.75 -22.92
CA PRO A 76 -3.85 -10.43 -22.60
C PRO A 76 -3.65 -11.71 -21.77
N ASP A 77 -2.58 -12.47 -22.04
CA ASP A 77 -2.23 -13.66 -21.25
C ASP A 77 -1.92 -13.28 -19.79
N LEU A 78 -1.07 -12.28 -19.57
CA LEU A 78 -0.72 -11.79 -18.23
C LEU A 78 -1.92 -11.23 -17.47
N ALA A 79 -2.85 -10.58 -18.16
CA ALA A 79 -4.10 -10.11 -17.56
C ALA A 79 -4.96 -11.26 -17.05
N ARG A 80 -5.16 -12.32 -17.86
CA ARG A 80 -5.90 -13.52 -17.43
C ARG A 80 -5.26 -14.18 -16.21
N ILE A 81 -3.93 -14.29 -16.20
CA ILE A 81 -3.21 -14.85 -15.05
C ILE A 81 -3.37 -13.99 -13.81
N LEU A 82 -3.26 -12.67 -13.95
CA LEU A 82 -3.45 -11.73 -12.85
C LEU A 82 -4.85 -11.88 -12.24
N GLU A 83 -5.89 -11.91 -13.09
CA GLU A 83 -7.27 -12.10 -12.66
C GLU A 83 -7.49 -13.44 -11.95
N ILE A 84 -6.84 -14.51 -12.40
CA ILE A 84 -6.87 -15.82 -11.76
C ILE A 84 -6.15 -15.79 -10.40
N ILE A 85 -4.97 -15.17 -10.32
CA ILE A 85 -4.25 -15.00 -9.04
C ILE A 85 -5.13 -14.27 -8.01
N GLN A 86 -5.88 -13.24 -8.43
CA GLN A 86 -6.73 -12.45 -7.54
C GLN A 86 -8.09 -13.10 -7.22
N SER A 87 -8.53 -14.09 -8.01
CA SER A 87 -9.79 -14.80 -7.78
C SER A 87 -9.70 -15.86 -6.68
N TYR A 88 -8.50 -16.32 -6.32
CA TYR A 88 -8.32 -17.28 -5.23
C TYR A 88 -8.83 -16.74 -3.90
N GLN A 89 -9.51 -17.62 -3.17
CA GLN A 89 -9.85 -17.43 -1.76
C GLN A 89 -8.70 -17.99 -0.91
N GLY A 90 -8.21 -17.18 0.02
CA GLY A 90 -7.00 -17.48 0.79
C GLY A 90 -5.71 -17.29 -0.02
N LEU A 91 -4.59 -17.84 0.45
CA LEU A 91 -3.29 -17.64 -0.17
C LEU A 91 -2.86 -18.90 -0.97
N PRO A 92 -2.93 -18.88 -2.31
CA PRO A 92 -2.55 -20.05 -3.11
C PRO A 92 -1.04 -20.27 -3.10
N THR A 93 -0.62 -21.53 -3.14
CA THR A 93 0.78 -21.83 -3.46
C THR A 93 1.01 -21.69 -4.97
N ILE A 94 2.28 -21.55 -5.39
CA ILE A 94 2.62 -21.54 -6.82
C ILE A 94 2.18 -22.85 -7.50
N SER A 95 2.26 -23.98 -6.79
CA SER A 95 1.80 -25.27 -7.30
C SER A 95 0.29 -25.30 -7.52
N ASP A 96 -0.49 -24.62 -6.67
CA ASP A 96 -1.94 -24.51 -6.86
C ASP A 96 -2.27 -23.66 -8.10
N LEU A 97 -1.59 -22.53 -8.26
CA LEU A 97 -1.71 -21.69 -9.46
C LEU A 97 -1.35 -22.48 -10.73
N ALA A 98 -0.26 -23.24 -10.70
CA ALA A 98 0.20 -24.05 -11.84
C ALA A 98 -0.84 -25.12 -12.23
N ARG A 99 -1.42 -25.80 -11.24
CA ARG A 99 -2.48 -26.82 -11.44
C ARG A 99 -3.72 -26.21 -12.07
N THR A 100 -4.22 -25.09 -11.54
CA THR A 100 -5.44 -24.44 -12.04
C THR A 100 -5.26 -23.83 -13.42
N LEU A 101 -4.06 -23.34 -13.73
CA LEU A 101 -3.74 -22.80 -15.05
C LEU A 101 -3.32 -23.87 -16.06
N ASN A 102 -3.20 -25.13 -15.64
CA ASN A 102 -2.67 -26.24 -16.43
C ASN A 102 -1.33 -25.91 -17.11
N VAL A 103 -0.39 -25.36 -16.33
CA VAL A 103 0.95 -25.00 -16.80
C VAL A 103 2.02 -25.44 -15.81
N HIS A 104 3.27 -25.47 -16.26
CA HIS A 104 4.39 -25.80 -15.40
C HIS A 104 4.66 -24.69 -14.36
N ILE A 105 5.16 -25.07 -13.18
CA ILE A 105 5.49 -24.16 -12.06
C ILE A 105 6.45 -23.05 -12.50
N SER A 106 7.45 -23.37 -13.32
CA SER A 106 8.41 -22.37 -13.84
C SER A 106 7.73 -21.31 -14.71
N SER A 107 6.70 -21.69 -15.47
CA SER A 107 5.93 -20.76 -16.29
C SER A 107 5.15 -19.76 -15.42
N ILE A 108 4.61 -20.19 -14.28
CA ILE A 108 3.96 -19.28 -13.31
C ILE A 108 4.95 -18.29 -12.73
N TRP A 109 6.12 -18.76 -12.28
CA TRP A 109 7.17 -17.86 -11.78
C TRP A 109 7.61 -16.83 -12.83
N TYR A 110 7.77 -17.26 -14.08
CA TYR A 110 8.08 -16.37 -15.19
C TYR A 110 6.98 -15.31 -15.39
N LYS A 111 5.71 -15.73 -15.39
CA LYS A 111 4.54 -14.85 -15.55
C LYS A 111 4.41 -13.84 -14.38
N ILE A 112 4.61 -14.27 -13.13
CA ILE A 112 4.66 -13.38 -11.96
C ILE A 112 5.83 -12.39 -12.07
N LYS A 113 7.01 -12.84 -12.49
CA LYS A 113 8.18 -11.98 -12.70
C LYS A 113 7.90 -10.94 -13.78
N ARG A 114 7.26 -11.35 -14.89
CA ARG A 114 6.84 -10.46 -15.97
C ARG A 114 5.82 -9.41 -15.51
N LEU A 115 4.84 -9.79 -14.69
CA LEU A 115 3.91 -8.85 -14.07
C LEU A 115 4.66 -7.82 -13.20
N ARG A 116 5.63 -8.26 -12.40
CA ARG A 116 6.49 -7.35 -11.62
C ARG A 116 7.31 -6.42 -12.49
N THR A 117 7.89 -6.93 -13.58
CA THR A 117 8.60 -6.12 -14.57
C THR A 117 7.67 -5.12 -15.24
N GLY A 118 6.41 -5.48 -15.47
CA GLY A 118 5.35 -4.59 -15.95
C GLY A 118 4.77 -3.66 -14.89
N GLY A 119 5.38 -3.56 -13.69
CA GLY A 119 5.03 -2.54 -12.71
C GLY A 119 4.08 -2.95 -11.60
N PHE A 120 3.61 -4.20 -11.61
CA PHE A 120 2.71 -4.69 -10.58
C PHE A 120 3.47 -5.08 -9.31
N ALA A 121 2.90 -4.76 -8.16
CA ALA A 121 3.33 -5.30 -6.88
C ALA A 121 2.19 -6.05 -6.20
N PHE A 122 2.52 -7.16 -5.55
CA PHE A 122 1.56 -8.03 -4.89
C PHE A 122 1.75 -7.97 -3.37
N GLY A 123 0.65 -8.13 -2.64
CA GLY A 123 0.62 -8.30 -1.18
C GLY A 123 -0.47 -9.30 -0.81
N ALA A 124 -0.39 -9.87 0.38
CA ALA A 124 -1.55 -10.55 0.95
C ALA A 124 -2.71 -9.56 1.16
N ASP A 125 -3.92 -9.98 0.80
CA ASP A 125 -5.15 -9.31 1.19
C ASP A 125 -5.48 -9.70 2.63
N VAL A 126 -5.50 -8.71 3.52
CA VAL A 126 -5.54 -8.89 4.97
C VAL A 126 -6.72 -8.12 5.53
N ASP A 127 -7.53 -8.84 6.28
CA ASP A 127 -8.54 -8.30 7.18
C ASP A 127 -7.84 -7.75 8.43
N HIS A 128 -7.67 -6.42 8.46
CA HIS A 128 -6.99 -5.76 9.57
C HIS A 128 -7.85 -5.77 10.85
N TYR A 129 -9.18 -5.82 10.73
CA TYR A 129 -10.08 -5.87 11.88
C TYR A 129 -9.94 -7.18 12.66
N LYS A 130 -9.85 -8.30 11.96
CA LYS A 130 -9.55 -9.62 12.56
C LYS A 130 -8.14 -9.72 13.15
N LEU A 131 -7.26 -8.77 12.87
CA LEU A 131 -5.97 -8.59 13.55
C LEU A 131 -6.05 -7.62 14.74
N GLY A 132 -7.25 -7.12 15.06
CA GLY A 132 -7.49 -6.21 16.15
C GLY A 132 -7.15 -4.77 15.81
N LEU A 133 -7.24 -4.38 14.53
CA LEU A 133 -6.94 -3.03 14.06
C LEU A 133 -8.14 -2.41 13.35
N ILE A 134 -8.45 -1.16 13.68
CA ILE A 134 -9.37 -0.30 12.91
C ILE A 134 -8.58 0.77 12.16
N LYS A 135 -9.17 1.31 11.10
CA LYS A 135 -8.58 2.43 10.37
C LYS A 135 -9.31 3.72 10.71
N LEU A 136 -8.55 4.72 11.12
CA LEU A 136 -9.04 6.08 11.28
C LEU A 136 -8.54 6.91 10.10
N LEU A 137 -9.48 7.33 9.26
CA LEU A 137 -9.25 8.23 8.14
C LEU A 137 -9.49 9.65 8.63
N VAL A 138 -8.49 10.52 8.52
CA VAL A 138 -8.58 11.90 9.00
C VAL A 138 -8.34 12.86 7.85
N PHE A 139 -9.19 13.88 7.76
CA PHE A 139 -9.11 14.95 6.78
C PHE A 139 -8.92 16.27 7.49
N LEU A 140 -7.87 16.98 7.11
CA LEU A 140 -7.52 18.29 7.63
C LEU A 140 -7.64 19.33 6.52
N ASP A 141 -8.08 20.53 6.86
CA ASP A 141 -8.27 21.65 5.92
C ASP A 141 -6.94 22.25 5.43
N ARG A 142 -5.81 21.87 6.05
CA ARG A 142 -4.48 22.41 5.81
C ARG A 142 -3.42 21.32 5.78
N VAL A 143 -2.40 21.52 4.93
CA VAL A 143 -1.19 20.70 4.93
C VAL A 143 -0.35 21.04 6.14
N LEU A 144 -0.15 20.05 7.02
CA LEU A 144 0.74 20.12 8.19
C LEU A 144 2.02 19.32 7.94
N SER A 145 3.13 19.72 8.54
CA SER A 145 4.35 18.92 8.46
C SER A 145 4.22 17.61 9.25
N PRO A 146 4.93 16.53 8.87
CA PRO A 146 4.88 15.27 9.61
C PRO A 146 5.29 15.37 11.09
N SER A 147 6.04 16.40 11.48
CA SER A 147 6.41 16.68 12.87
C SER A 147 5.27 17.26 13.71
N GLU A 148 4.26 17.85 13.07
CA GLU A 148 3.08 18.43 13.73
C GLU A 148 1.96 17.40 13.93
N ILE A 149 2.21 16.15 13.54
CA ILE A 149 1.19 15.10 13.48
C ILE A 149 1.65 13.94 14.36
N PRO A 150 0.75 13.31 15.13
CA PRO A 150 1.06 12.08 15.85
C PRO A 150 1.57 11.02 14.87
N SER A 151 2.82 10.59 15.03
CA SER A 151 3.41 9.56 14.19
C SER A 151 3.03 8.14 14.63
N THR A 152 2.58 7.99 15.88
CA THR A 152 2.09 6.73 16.43
C THR A 152 0.95 6.21 15.56
N PHE A 153 1.07 4.96 15.11
CA PHE A 153 0.09 4.27 14.24
C PHE A 153 -0.17 4.89 12.87
N LEU A 154 0.49 6.00 12.50
CA LEU A 154 0.33 6.63 11.19
C LEU A 154 0.87 5.69 10.10
N ARG A 155 0.03 5.39 9.10
CA ARG A 155 0.38 4.52 7.96
C ARG A 155 0.33 5.22 6.62
N TYR A 156 -0.44 6.29 6.51
CA TYR A 156 -0.58 7.04 5.26
C TYR A 156 -0.64 8.52 5.53
N TYR A 157 0.04 9.29 4.68
CA TYR A 157 0.08 10.74 4.68
C TYR A 157 0.05 11.19 3.22
N ALA A 158 -0.94 11.98 2.83
CA ALA A 158 -1.00 12.56 1.49
C ALA A 158 -1.69 13.93 1.49
N PRO A 159 -1.11 14.97 0.87
CA PRO A 159 -1.81 16.23 0.67
C PRO A 159 -3.04 16.02 -0.23
N VAL A 160 -4.09 16.78 0.05
CA VAL A 160 -5.34 16.78 -0.73
C VAL A 160 -5.36 18.03 -1.63
N VAL A 161 -5.85 17.87 -2.85
CA VAL A 161 -6.01 18.97 -3.83
C VAL A 161 -7.47 19.45 -3.79
N PRO A 162 -7.75 20.77 -3.76
CA PRO A 162 -6.79 21.89 -3.88
C PRO A 162 -6.05 22.24 -2.58
N LYS A 163 -6.61 21.92 -1.40
CA LYS A 163 -6.01 22.20 -0.09
C LYS A 163 -6.39 21.08 0.87
N GLY A 164 -5.50 20.76 1.81
CA GLY A 164 -5.79 19.86 2.92
C GLY A 164 -4.80 18.71 3.04
N LEU A 165 -5.03 17.87 4.04
CA LEU A 165 -4.20 16.71 4.33
C LEU A 165 -5.05 15.52 4.71
N PHE A 166 -4.75 14.38 4.09
CA PHE A 166 -5.38 13.11 4.35
C PHE A 166 -4.41 12.17 5.07
N LEU A 167 -4.87 11.62 6.20
CA LEU A 167 -4.11 10.71 7.05
C LEU A 167 -4.87 9.40 7.23
N ILE A 168 -4.14 8.29 7.32
CA ILE A 168 -4.70 7.01 7.74
C ILE A 168 -3.88 6.46 8.90
N TYR A 169 -4.56 6.23 10.02
CA TYR A 169 -4.03 5.56 11.20
C TYR A 169 -4.57 4.14 11.28
N TYR A 170 -3.74 3.22 11.76
CA TYR A 170 -4.13 1.83 12.04
C TYR A 170 -4.07 1.60 13.55
N LEU A 171 -5.21 1.74 14.22
CA LEU A 171 -5.30 1.76 15.67
C LEU A 171 -5.71 0.38 16.20
N PRO A 172 -5.07 -0.12 17.28
CA PRO A 172 -5.59 -1.27 18.01
C PRO A 172 -7.04 -1.03 18.47
N LEU A 173 -7.88 -2.06 18.45
CA LEU A 173 -9.28 -1.98 18.92
C LEU A 173 -9.41 -1.49 20.37
N THR A 174 -8.37 -1.71 21.19
CA THR A 174 -8.32 -1.27 22.59
C THR A 174 -7.81 0.16 22.75
N TYR A 175 -7.41 0.83 21.66
CA TYR A 175 -6.84 2.17 21.70
C TYR A 175 -7.95 3.21 21.51
N ASP A 176 -7.98 4.23 22.37
CA ASP A 176 -8.95 5.30 22.28
C ASP A 176 -8.63 6.22 21.09
N ILE A 177 -9.59 6.42 20.20
CA ILE A 177 -9.46 7.28 19.02
C ILE A 177 -9.24 8.74 19.45
N GLU A 178 -9.86 9.15 20.56
CA GLU A 178 -9.73 10.51 21.10
C GLU A 178 -8.28 10.84 21.47
N ASP A 179 -7.47 9.83 21.81
CA ASP A 179 -6.05 10.03 22.08
C ASP A 179 -5.26 10.45 20.83
N ILE A 180 -5.67 10.07 19.62
CA ILE A 180 -5.09 10.62 18.40
C ILE A 180 -5.67 12.02 18.13
N LEU A 181 -6.99 12.14 18.18
CA LEU A 181 -7.70 13.37 17.79
C LEU A 181 -7.30 14.57 18.65
N LYS A 182 -7.08 14.37 19.96
CA LYS A 182 -6.67 15.46 20.87
C LYS A 182 -5.31 16.08 20.55
N HIS A 183 -4.42 15.32 19.89
CA HIS A 183 -3.11 15.80 19.48
C HIS A 183 -3.10 16.42 18.08
N LEU A 184 -4.21 16.33 17.36
CA LEU A 184 -4.39 17.03 16.09
C LEU A 184 -4.87 18.46 16.36
N PRO A 185 -4.45 19.46 15.57
CA PRO A 185 -4.94 20.81 15.73
C PRO A 185 -6.45 20.86 15.43
N LYS A 186 -7.28 21.01 16.47
CA LYS A 186 -8.75 21.01 16.34
C LYS A 186 -9.27 22.02 15.32
N THR A 187 -8.60 23.15 15.18
CA THR A 187 -8.92 24.20 14.20
C THR A 187 -8.84 23.74 12.75
N TYR A 188 -8.09 22.67 12.47
CA TYR A 188 -7.85 22.18 11.12
C TYR A 188 -8.56 20.85 10.84
N LEU A 189 -9.18 20.23 11.85
CA LEU A 189 -9.89 18.96 11.69
C LEU A 189 -11.24 19.20 11.03
N GLU A 190 -11.38 18.80 9.75
CA GLU A 190 -12.65 18.90 9.03
C GLU A 190 -13.56 17.72 9.33
N GLN A 191 -13.02 16.50 9.18
CA GLN A 191 -13.77 15.27 9.35
C GLN A 191 -12.83 14.09 9.63
N TYR A 192 -13.38 13.08 10.30
CA TYR A 192 -12.75 11.79 10.42
C TYR A 192 -13.77 10.66 10.21
N TRP A 193 -13.31 9.55 9.66
CA TRP A 193 -14.13 8.36 9.46
C TRP A 193 -13.44 7.15 10.08
N ILE A 194 -14.22 6.30 10.72
CA ILE A 194 -13.78 5.02 11.27
C ILE A 194 -14.15 3.96 10.25
N VAL A 195 -13.21 3.07 9.98
CA VAL A 195 -13.34 2.03 8.98
C VAL A 195 -12.97 0.70 9.63
N GLU A 196 -13.96 -0.19 9.71
CA GLU A 196 -13.74 -1.58 10.12
C GLU A 196 -13.17 -2.41 8.98
N GLU A 197 -13.60 -2.19 7.74
CA GLU A 197 -13.25 -3.07 6.63
C GLU A 197 -12.65 -2.38 5.41
N THR A 198 -11.76 -3.09 4.72
CA THR A 198 -11.21 -2.64 3.44
C THR A 198 -11.19 -3.77 2.44
N TYR A 199 -11.83 -3.53 1.31
CA TYR A 199 -11.81 -4.40 0.14
C TYR A 199 -10.89 -3.80 -0.92
N TYR A 200 -9.97 -4.61 -1.44
CA TYR A 200 -9.01 -4.18 -2.46
C TYR A 200 -9.49 -4.57 -3.86
N SER A 201 -9.10 -3.78 -4.84
CA SER A 201 -9.42 -3.99 -6.24
C SER A 201 -8.98 -5.37 -6.74
N LYS A 202 -9.86 -6.02 -7.50
CA LYS A 202 -9.61 -7.24 -8.26
C LYS A 202 -9.90 -6.96 -9.74
N PRO A 203 -9.07 -6.10 -10.37
CA PRO A 203 -9.37 -5.54 -11.69
C PRO A 203 -9.50 -6.60 -12.78
N LYS A 204 -10.56 -6.49 -13.58
CA LYS A 204 -10.84 -7.28 -14.77
C LYS A 204 -10.27 -6.60 -16.00
N TYR A 205 -8.95 -6.66 -16.15
CA TYR A 205 -8.25 -6.08 -17.30
C TYR A 205 -8.70 -6.67 -18.63
N SER A 206 -9.13 -7.93 -18.66
CA SER A 206 -9.74 -8.54 -19.84
C SER A 206 -11.02 -7.81 -20.32
N MET A 207 -11.71 -7.10 -19.43
CA MET A 207 -12.92 -6.34 -19.74
C MET A 207 -12.65 -4.84 -19.90
N TYR A 208 -11.76 -4.28 -19.08
CA TYR A 208 -11.60 -2.83 -18.93
C TYR A 208 -10.25 -2.30 -19.44
N TYR A 209 -9.51 -3.07 -20.24
CA TYR A 209 -8.26 -2.62 -20.84
C TYR A 209 -8.17 -3.02 -22.30
N ASN A 210 -7.98 -2.02 -23.16
CA ASN A 210 -7.69 -2.22 -24.57
C ASN A 210 -6.18 -2.49 -24.73
N PHE A 211 -5.80 -3.72 -25.08
CA PHE A 211 -4.39 -4.09 -25.24
C PHE A 211 -3.75 -3.52 -26.51
N ASN A 212 -4.55 -3.17 -27.52
CA ASN A 212 -4.06 -2.58 -28.77
C ASN A 212 -3.76 -1.09 -28.57
N GLU A 213 -4.73 -0.35 -28.02
CA GLU A 213 -4.62 1.09 -27.75
C GLU A 213 -3.85 1.38 -26.45
N LYS A 214 -3.68 0.38 -25.59
CA LYS A 214 -3.00 0.44 -24.29
C LYS A 214 -3.65 1.43 -23.32
N GLN A 215 -4.98 1.42 -23.29
CA GLN A 215 -5.80 2.34 -22.50
C GLN A 215 -6.80 1.58 -21.62
N ILE A 216 -7.10 2.16 -20.47
CA ILE A 216 -8.18 1.70 -19.59
C ILE A 216 -9.50 2.21 -20.16
N LEU A 217 -10.48 1.33 -20.25
CA LEU A 217 -11.79 1.62 -20.85
C LEU A 217 -12.82 1.90 -19.75
N PHE A 218 -13.37 3.12 -19.76
CA PHE A 218 -14.53 3.47 -18.94
C PHE A 218 -15.82 3.23 -19.71
N ASN A 219 -16.42 2.05 -19.54
CA ASN A 219 -17.71 1.71 -20.11
C ASN A 219 -18.80 1.73 -19.02
N TRP A 220 -19.43 2.88 -18.83
CA TRP A 220 -20.47 3.09 -17.82
C TRP A 220 -21.65 2.14 -17.98
N SER A 221 -22.14 1.90 -19.21
CA SER A 221 -23.26 1.00 -19.47
C SER A 221 -22.95 -0.46 -19.10
N LEU A 222 -21.70 -0.91 -19.30
CA LEU A 222 -21.27 -2.23 -18.85
C LEU A 222 -21.23 -2.29 -17.32
N MET A 223 -20.69 -1.26 -16.66
CA MET A 223 -20.62 -1.21 -15.20
C MET A 223 -22.02 -1.19 -14.57
N GLU A 224 -22.94 -0.42 -15.13
CA GLU A 224 -24.34 -0.37 -14.70
C GLU A 224 -25.03 -1.73 -14.83
N ARG A 225 -24.85 -2.42 -15.98
CA ARG A 225 -25.37 -3.77 -16.16
C ARG A 225 -24.83 -4.74 -15.10
N ARG A 226 -23.52 -4.72 -14.85
CA ARG A 226 -22.89 -5.57 -13.83
C ARG A 226 -23.35 -5.25 -12.42
N PHE A 227 -23.61 -3.98 -12.12
CA PHE A 227 -24.23 -3.57 -10.87
C PHE A 227 -25.60 -4.24 -10.69
N HIS A 228 -26.48 -4.16 -11.69
CA HIS A 228 -27.78 -4.84 -11.64
C HIS A 228 -27.68 -6.37 -11.56
N GLU A 229 -26.73 -6.97 -12.28
CA GLU A 229 -26.47 -8.42 -12.20
C GLU A 229 -26.09 -8.88 -10.80
N LYS A 230 -25.40 -8.02 -10.03
CA LYS A 230 -24.92 -8.29 -8.68
C LYS A 230 -25.87 -7.83 -7.57
N LEU A 231 -26.92 -7.07 -7.90
CA LEU A 231 -27.84 -6.52 -6.92
C LEU A 231 -28.46 -7.65 -6.08
N GLY A 232 -28.32 -7.57 -4.75
CA GLY A 232 -28.79 -8.59 -3.80
C GLY A 232 -28.01 -9.92 -3.81
N LYS A 233 -26.97 -10.07 -4.63
CA LYS A 233 -26.16 -11.31 -4.72
C LYS A 233 -24.80 -11.20 -4.01
N VAL A 234 -24.39 -9.99 -3.67
CA VAL A 234 -23.13 -9.72 -2.98
C VAL A 234 -23.42 -9.29 -1.56
N MET A 235 -22.78 -9.95 -0.61
CA MET A 235 -22.89 -9.62 0.81
C MET A 235 -21.51 -9.42 1.40
N PHE A 236 -21.32 -8.31 2.09
CA PHE A 236 -20.20 -8.10 2.98
C PHE A 236 -20.67 -8.29 4.42
N ILE A 237 -19.90 -9.07 5.18
CA ILE A 237 -20.23 -9.46 6.54
C ILE A 237 -19.33 -8.66 7.47
N LYS A 238 -19.93 -8.08 8.52
CA LYS A 238 -19.18 -7.40 9.56
C LYS A 238 -18.16 -8.38 10.17
N PRO A 239 -16.86 -8.06 10.17
CA PRO A 239 -15.85 -8.94 10.71
C PRO A 239 -16.00 -9.05 12.24
N GLU A 240 -15.61 -10.21 12.77
CA GLU A 240 -15.54 -10.42 14.21
C GLU A 240 -14.19 -9.94 14.75
N ALA A 241 -14.23 -9.26 15.90
CA ALA A 241 -13.02 -8.84 16.59
C ALA A 241 -12.27 -10.08 17.12
N PRO A 242 -10.93 -10.11 17.06
CA PRO A 242 -10.18 -11.23 17.60
C PRO A 242 -10.26 -11.24 19.12
N SER A 243 -10.39 -12.44 19.70
CA SER A 243 -10.28 -12.62 21.15
C SER A 243 -8.86 -12.33 21.68
N ARG A 244 -7.83 -12.55 20.84
CA ARG A 244 -6.44 -12.26 21.15
C ARG A 244 -5.64 -12.03 19.87
N VAL A 245 -4.74 -11.05 19.91
CA VAL A 245 -3.76 -10.80 18.85
C VAL A 245 -2.44 -11.51 19.20
N ASP A 246 -1.95 -12.36 18.30
CA ASP A 246 -0.67 -13.07 18.47
C ASP A 246 0.45 -12.37 17.70
N LEU A 247 1.59 -12.15 18.35
CA LEU A 247 2.76 -11.52 17.74
C LEU A 247 3.27 -12.30 16.53
N ILE A 248 3.21 -13.64 16.57
CA ILE A 248 3.66 -14.49 15.45
C ILE A 248 2.74 -14.27 14.24
N ASP A 249 1.44 -14.15 14.47
CA ASP A 249 0.44 -13.89 13.41
C ASP A 249 0.74 -12.55 12.72
N LEU A 250 1.00 -11.50 13.50
CA LEU A 250 1.39 -10.18 12.98
C LEU A 250 2.70 -10.23 12.17
N LEU A 251 3.70 -10.98 12.64
CA LEU A 251 4.99 -11.08 11.94
C LEU A 251 4.89 -11.88 10.64
N ILE A 252 4.04 -12.91 10.58
CA ILE A 252 3.75 -13.64 9.35
C ILE A 252 3.06 -12.70 8.36
N VAL A 253 1.99 -12.02 8.79
CA VAL A 253 1.23 -11.07 7.97
C VAL A 253 2.14 -9.97 7.41
N LYS A 254 2.99 -9.37 8.25
CA LYS A 254 3.96 -8.34 7.84
C LYS A 254 4.82 -8.75 6.65
N GLU A 255 5.25 -10.01 6.57
CA GLU A 255 6.07 -10.49 5.46
C GLU A 255 5.22 -10.86 4.23
N LEU A 256 4.02 -11.40 4.43
CA LEU A 256 3.09 -11.74 3.35
C LEU A 256 2.48 -10.50 2.68
N GLU A 257 2.24 -9.41 3.41
CA GLU A 257 1.82 -8.12 2.85
C GLU A 257 2.89 -7.52 1.91
N LYS A 258 4.17 -7.86 2.12
CA LYS A 258 5.27 -7.44 1.24
C LYS A 258 5.41 -8.35 0.02
N ASN A 259 5.33 -9.65 0.23
CA ASN A 259 5.44 -10.66 -0.83
C ASN A 259 4.57 -11.88 -0.48
N PRO A 260 3.41 -12.06 -1.12
CA PRO A 260 2.52 -13.17 -0.82
C PRO A 260 3.05 -14.51 -1.34
N PHE A 261 4.07 -14.51 -2.21
CA PHE A 261 4.65 -15.72 -2.80
C PHE A 261 5.90 -16.23 -2.07
N ILE A 262 6.24 -15.64 -0.93
CA ILE A 262 7.38 -16.06 -0.10
C ILE A 262 7.09 -17.42 0.55
N SER A 263 8.12 -18.26 0.70
CA SER A 263 7.96 -19.54 1.40
C SER A 263 7.81 -19.33 2.91
N LEU A 264 7.01 -20.16 3.59
CA LEU A 264 6.87 -20.09 5.06
C LEU A 264 8.19 -20.39 5.79
N ARG A 265 9.12 -21.11 5.14
CA ARG A 265 10.47 -21.32 5.67
C ARG A 265 11.26 -20.01 5.70
N GLU A 266 11.19 -19.20 4.64
CA GLU A 266 11.79 -17.87 4.62
C GLU A 266 11.12 -16.93 5.62
N VAL A 267 9.78 -16.99 5.77
CA VAL A 267 9.07 -16.23 6.82
C VAL A 267 9.60 -16.60 8.21
N GLN A 268 9.79 -17.88 8.51
CA GLN A 268 10.37 -18.33 9.77
C GLN A 268 11.77 -17.75 10.00
N LEU A 269 12.64 -17.77 8.98
CA LEU A 269 13.99 -17.19 9.08
C LEU A 269 13.93 -15.70 9.40
N LYS A 270 13.03 -14.95 8.74
CA LYS A 270 12.83 -13.52 9.00
C LYS A 270 12.30 -13.25 10.41
N ILE A 271 11.42 -14.11 10.94
CA ILE A 271 10.96 -14.01 12.33
C ILE A 271 12.13 -14.24 13.30
N ARG A 272 13.02 -15.20 13.02
CA ARG A 272 14.22 -15.46 13.84
C ARG A 272 15.18 -14.28 13.87
N MET A 273 15.29 -13.52 12.79
CA MET A 273 16.09 -12.28 12.75
C MET A 273 15.58 -11.21 13.72
N HIS A 274 14.32 -11.28 14.15
CA HIS A 274 13.77 -10.42 15.21
C HIS A 274 14.09 -10.93 16.63
N GLY A 275 14.99 -11.92 16.77
CA GLY A 275 15.35 -12.53 18.06
C GLY A 275 14.35 -13.57 18.57
N ILE A 276 13.35 -13.93 17.76
CA ILE A 276 12.28 -14.87 18.15
C ILE A 276 12.61 -16.27 17.61
N ASN A 277 13.09 -17.16 18.47
CA ASN A 277 13.33 -18.55 18.09
C ASN A 277 12.01 -19.33 18.00
N ILE A 278 11.60 -19.66 16.78
CA ILE A 278 10.36 -20.39 16.51
C ILE A 278 10.62 -21.62 15.61
N LYS A 279 9.93 -22.73 15.91
CA LYS A 279 9.91 -23.95 15.08
C LYS A 279 9.01 -23.76 13.86
N TYR A 280 9.37 -24.38 12.73
CA TYR A 280 8.58 -24.30 11.49
C TYR A 280 7.15 -24.79 11.66
N SER A 281 6.94 -25.88 12.41
CA SER A 281 5.61 -26.42 12.72
C SER A 281 4.71 -25.41 13.40
N ARG A 282 5.27 -24.55 14.26
CA ARG A 282 4.52 -23.47 14.91
C ARG A 282 4.13 -22.40 13.90
N VAL A 283 5.04 -21.94 13.04
CA VAL A 283 4.73 -20.99 11.96
C VAL A 283 3.61 -21.54 11.06
N LEU A 284 3.71 -22.81 10.66
CA LEU A 284 2.70 -23.47 9.83
C LEU A 284 1.33 -23.51 10.51
N ARG A 285 1.28 -23.85 11.80
CA ARG A 285 0.05 -23.90 12.60
C ARG A 285 -0.61 -22.52 12.66
N HIS A 286 0.16 -21.48 12.96
CA HIS A 286 -0.34 -20.10 13.02
C HIS A 286 -0.88 -19.66 11.64
N PHE A 287 -0.11 -19.87 10.58
CA PHE A 287 -0.53 -19.55 9.22
C PHE A 287 -1.83 -20.26 8.81
N LYS A 288 -1.95 -21.57 9.01
CA LYS A 288 -3.15 -22.32 8.63
C LYS A 288 -4.34 -21.99 9.53
N ASN A 289 -4.18 -22.13 10.85
CA ASN A 289 -5.31 -22.13 11.76
C ASN A 289 -5.76 -20.72 12.15
N HIS A 290 -4.82 -19.78 12.27
CA HIS A 290 -5.14 -18.43 12.75
C HIS A 290 -5.32 -17.46 11.59
N LEU A 291 -4.53 -17.59 10.51
CA LEU A 291 -4.57 -16.63 9.41
C LEU A 291 -5.50 -17.07 8.26
N LEU A 292 -5.38 -18.30 7.77
CA LEU A 292 -6.21 -18.79 6.66
C LEU A 292 -7.61 -19.21 7.11
N ASN A 293 -7.72 -20.14 8.06
CA ASN A 293 -9.02 -20.71 8.46
C ASN A 293 -9.98 -19.69 9.09
N ARG A 294 -9.44 -18.64 9.72
CA ARG A 294 -10.26 -17.52 10.27
C ARG A 294 -10.57 -16.44 9.24
N GLY A 295 -10.08 -16.58 8.00
CA GLY A 295 -10.25 -15.60 6.94
C GLY A 295 -9.57 -14.26 7.21
N VAL A 296 -8.46 -14.26 7.97
CA VAL A 296 -7.62 -13.06 8.15
C VAL A 296 -6.91 -12.75 6.83
N ILE A 297 -6.38 -13.77 6.16
CA ILE A 297 -5.84 -13.64 4.80
C ILE A 297 -6.90 -14.10 3.82
N ARG A 298 -7.41 -13.18 3.01
CA ARG A 298 -8.52 -13.40 2.06
C ARG A 298 -8.06 -13.80 0.67
N GLY A 299 -6.81 -13.46 0.32
CA GLY A 299 -6.40 -13.48 -1.07
C GLY A 299 -5.05 -12.83 -1.31
N ILE A 300 -4.80 -12.55 -2.58
CA ILE A 300 -3.71 -11.70 -3.04
C ILE A 300 -4.30 -10.39 -3.58
N LYS A 301 -3.80 -9.27 -3.07
CA LYS A 301 -4.11 -7.93 -3.56
C LYS A 301 -2.97 -7.36 -4.39
N LEU A 302 -3.31 -6.37 -5.22
CA LEU A 302 -2.32 -5.50 -5.85
C LEU A 302 -1.96 -4.39 -4.87
N ARG A 303 -0.68 -4.31 -4.52
CA ARG A 303 -0.10 -3.22 -3.72
C ARG A 303 0.24 -2.02 -4.59
N LEU A 304 0.56 -2.26 -5.86
CA LEU A 304 0.83 -1.22 -6.85
C LEU A 304 0.15 -1.64 -8.15
N ILE A 305 -0.69 -0.74 -8.64
CA ILE A 305 -1.29 -0.81 -9.97
C ILE A 305 -0.60 0.26 -10.82
N PRO A 306 0.03 -0.11 -11.94
CA PRO A 306 0.62 0.87 -12.85
C PRO A 306 -0.49 1.55 -13.66
N LEU A 307 -1.20 2.49 -13.03
CA LEU A 307 -2.17 3.34 -13.71
C LEU A 307 -1.42 4.37 -14.59
N PRO A 308 -1.93 4.70 -15.80
CA PRO A 308 -1.38 5.77 -16.62
C PRO A 308 -1.32 7.10 -15.86
N SER A 309 -0.36 7.96 -16.20
CA SER A 309 -0.10 9.24 -15.53
C SER A 309 -1.28 10.22 -15.62
N GLU A 310 -2.18 10.00 -16.57
CA GLU A 310 -3.43 10.74 -16.72
C GLU A 310 -4.36 10.57 -15.50
N TYR A 311 -4.14 9.53 -14.68
CA TYR A 311 -4.94 9.18 -13.50
C TYR A 311 -4.17 9.33 -12.16
N ASN A 312 -3.29 10.33 -12.07
CA ASN A 312 -2.43 10.52 -10.89
C ASN A 312 -3.13 11.12 -9.65
N THR A 313 -4.41 11.45 -9.75
CA THR A 313 -5.20 11.99 -8.63
C THR A 313 -6.02 10.90 -7.99
N LEU A 314 -5.78 10.67 -6.69
CA LEU A 314 -6.63 9.80 -5.89
C LEU A 314 -7.88 10.56 -5.46
N PHE A 315 -9.05 10.07 -5.85
CA PHE A 315 -10.33 10.56 -5.37
C PHE A 315 -10.83 9.69 -4.23
N ILE A 316 -11.33 10.34 -3.18
CA ILE A 316 -11.98 9.68 -2.05
C ILE A 316 -13.40 10.22 -2.00
N ALA A 317 -14.37 9.32 -2.12
CA ALA A 317 -15.79 9.65 -2.04
C ALA A 317 -16.42 8.85 -0.89
N ARG A 318 -17.28 9.52 -0.12
CA ARG A 318 -18.16 8.86 0.86
C ARG A 318 -19.53 8.69 0.24
N ILE A 319 -20.05 7.48 0.27
CA ILE A 319 -21.38 7.14 -0.24
C ILE A 319 -22.16 6.49 0.90
N SER A 320 -23.42 6.91 1.06
CA SER A 320 -24.36 6.35 2.04
C SER A 320 -25.62 5.89 1.33
N GLY A 321 -26.22 4.80 1.79
CA GLY A 321 -27.41 4.23 1.18
C GLY A 321 -27.71 2.85 1.74
N GLU A 322 -28.60 2.14 1.05
CA GLU A 322 -29.01 0.79 1.40
C GLU A 322 -27.87 -0.22 1.16
N SER A 323 -27.68 -1.16 2.09
CA SER A 323 -26.49 -2.01 2.14
C SER A 323 -26.36 -2.92 0.93
N THR A 324 -27.44 -3.51 0.42
CA THR A 324 -27.35 -4.41 -0.74
C THR A 324 -26.93 -3.65 -2.00
N ALA A 325 -27.47 -2.46 -2.24
CA ALA A 325 -27.03 -1.58 -3.32
C ALA A 325 -25.56 -1.17 -3.16
N LEU A 326 -25.12 -0.78 -1.95
CA LEU A 326 -23.73 -0.39 -1.70
C LEU A 326 -22.75 -1.55 -1.92
N PHE A 327 -23.10 -2.77 -1.51
CA PHE A 327 -22.25 -3.94 -1.68
C PHE A 327 -22.09 -4.32 -3.16
N SER A 328 -23.18 -4.29 -3.92
CA SER A 328 -23.15 -4.51 -5.37
C SER A 328 -22.36 -3.41 -6.09
N LEU A 329 -22.52 -2.15 -5.68
CA LEU A 329 -21.73 -1.04 -6.20
C LEU A 329 -20.23 -1.23 -5.96
N ILE A 330 -19.82 -1.47 -4.70
CA ILE A 330 -18.42 -1.72 -4.34
C ILE A 330 -17.85 -2.89 -5.15
N SER A 331 -18.58 -4.01 -5.23
CA SER A 331 -18.15 -5.18 -5.98
C SER A 331 -17.96 -4.90 -7.47
N THR A 332 -18.80 -4.07 -8.07
CA THR A 332 -18.67 -3.65 -9.46
C THR A 332 -17.52 -2.69 -9.66
N LEU A 333 -17.39 -1.66 -8.81
CA LEU A 333 -16.32 -0.67 -8.94
C LEU A 333 -14.94 -1.30 -8.79
N LEU A 334 -14.75 -2.21 -7.82
CA LEU A 334 -13.46 -2.88 -7.58
C LEU A 334 -13.01 -3.85 -8.69
N GLU A 335 -13.87 -4.16 -9.67
CA GLU A 335 -13.48 -4.86 -10.89
C GLU A 335 -12.89 -3.92 -11.95
N HIS A 336 -13.10 -2.61 -11.84
CA HIS A 336 -12.56 -1.64 -12.77
C HIS A 336 -11.17 -1.15 -12.30
N PRO A 337 -10.12 -1.16 -13.15
CA PRO A 337 -8.74 -0.82 -12.74
C PRO A 337 -8.55 0.53 -12.05
N ALA A 338 -9.41 1.51 -12.32
CA ALA A 338 -9.32 2.85 -11.73
C ALA A 338 -9.79 2.92 -10.25
N PHE A 339 -10.51 1.92 -9.73
CA PHE A 339 -10.96 1.90 -8.35
C PHE A 339 -10.10 0.92 -7.55
N THR A 340 -9.35 1.43 -6.59
CA THR A 340 -8.28 0.68 -5.94
C THR A 340 -8.70 0.02 -4.62
N THR A 341 -9.54 0.71 -3.85
CA THR A 341 -9.97 0.26 -2.53
C THR A 341 -11.35 0.79 -2.19
N ALA A 342 -12.13 0.00 -1.46
CA ALA A 342 -13.37 0.42 -0.81
C ALA A 342 -13.22 0.22 0.69
N ASN A 343 -13.51 1.27 1.45
CA ASN A 343 -13.52 1.24 2.90
C ASN A 343 -14.97 1.19 3.38
N VAL A 344 -15.29 0.24 4.26
CA VAL A 344 -16.65 -0.01 4.74
C VAL A 344 -16.68 0.19 6.25
N SER A 345 -17.70 0.92 6.68
CA SER A 345 -18.10 0.98 8.08
C SER A 345 -19.48 0.33 8.23
N PHE A 346 -19.63 -0.55 9.21
CA PHE A 346 -20.79 -1.45 9.35
C PHE A 346 -21.73 -1.06 10.47
#